data_AF-A0AAW3SN76-F1
#
_entry.id   AF-A0AAW3SN76-F1
#
_cell.length_a   1.000
_cell.length_b   1.000
_cell.length_c   1.000
_cell.angle_alpha   90.00
_cell.angle_beta   90.00
_cell.angle_gamma   90.00
#
_symmetry.space_group_name_H-M   'P 1'
#
loop_
_entity.id
_entity.type
_entity.pdbx_description
1 polymer ?
#
loop_
_entity_poly.entity_id
_entity_poly.type
_entity_poly.pdbx_seq_one_letter_code
_entity_poly.pdbx_strand_id
1 'polypeptide(L)'
;MNQTLLPPQTASDRWLSRLCLWIPLLALLMFFGIPMLSIVWHSLLNDQNGTVGLSNYLALMDSPGIWRATINSLLLGIVTTLVTLLLGFIVAYGLECTAMPAKRFIAFATSLPILAPSLVLGLGLIFLLGRNGIIGNLLGVRLDIYGFWGLLIANVLYALPQAILIIRTTLRHSDTRQYEAANVLGASDWRQFLDITLPGLRYGLLSAAFVIFTITITDFGNAIVIGGNFSVLATEIYSQVSGQMKFGMGAVVGILLLLPAAASIWIERATARRQKAIGSHTAIPHIPQPLRTRDMSFYLATMTIAFTIVAVIGTVIIASMIRLWPYRLDLTLKHYDIDLAGGYTPLWTSVWISALAAVVGTVLLFLLTFGVHRQPGKVANAAVLLSALPVAVPGLVLGLSYVFTFNTADLPWGMLYGSALLVALCNYYHYHTQGYTTMMMGIRNVPHAMEDATTVLGGGVVRILRDVYLPAMRVTLISVAMFLFMRSMVTLSAVIFLVTPSLPLGAVTVMRLDEAGFTSQAAAFSTCIMGIVAMTALLLHLVTEKRQSW
;
A
#
# COMPACT_ATOMS: atom_id res chain seq x y z
N MET A 1 24.01 11.41 17.26
CA MET A 1 24.81 10.65 16.27
C MET A 1 26.26 11.00 16.53
N ASN A 2 26.96 10.19 17.33
CA ASN A 2 28.40 10.33 17.48
C ASN A 2 29.02 10.07 16.11
N GLN A 3 29.84 11.01 15.64
CA GLN A 3 30.61 10.86 14.42
C GLN A 3 31.67 9.79 14.67
N THR A 4 31.32 8.53 14.41
CA THR A 4 32.33 7.52 14.15
C THR A 4 33.04 7.95 12.87
N LEU A 5 34.30 8.36 13.01
CA LEU A 5 35.17 8.71 11.90
C LEU A 5 35.26 7.47 11.00
N LEU A 6 34.59 7.51 9.85
CA LEU A 6 34.74 6.48 8.82
C LEU A 6 36.24 6.37 8.49
N PRO A 7 36.78 5.16 8.32
CA PRO A 7 38.19 4.96 8.03
C PRO A 7 38.63 5.73 6.78
N PRO A 8 39.91 6.13 6.66
CA PRO A 8 40.40 6.94 5.56
C PRO A 8 40.13 6.25 4.21
N GLN A 9 39.30 6.88 3.38
CA GLN A 9 38.88 6.37 2.07
C GLN A 9 39.79 6.89 0.96
N THR A 10 40.06 6.04 -0.04
CA THR A 10 40.70 6.48 -1.28
C THR A 10 39.81 7.52 -2.01
N ALA A 11 40.39 8.29 -2.93
CA ALA A 11 39.62 9.24 -3.74
C ALA A 11 38.51 8.55 -4.56
N SER A 12 38.79 7.36 -5.10
CA SER A 12 37.83 6.50 -5.82
C SER A 12 36.68 6.03 -4.93
N ASP A 13 36.96 5.65 -3.68
CA ASP A 13 35.94 5.21 -2.72
C ASP A 13 34.97 6.34 -2.36
N ARG A 14 35.49 7.56 -2.21
CA ARG A 14 34.66 8.75 -1.97
C ARG A 14 33.77 9.07 -3.16
N TRP A 15 34.27 8.95 -4.38
CA TRP A 15 33.49 9.19 -5.59
C TRP A 15 32.39 8.13 -5.76
N LEU A 16 32.72 6.85 -5.58
CA LEU A 16 31.75 5.76 -5.65
C LEU A 16 30.64 5.91 -4.60
N SER A 17 31.00 6.26 -3.36
CA SER A 17 30.02 6.50 -2.29
C SER A 17 29.09 7.68 -2.61
N ARG A 18 29.60 8.72 -3.30
CA ARG A 18 28.79 9.84 -3.79
C ARG A 18 27.87 9.40 -4.94
N LEU A 19 28.33 8.56 -5.86
CA LEU A 19 27.49 8.03 -6.93
C LEU A 19 26.33 7.19 -6.40
N CYS A 20 26.59 6.33 -5.41
CA CYS A 20 25.53 5.56 -4.75
C CYS A 20 24.41 6.44 -4.18
N LEU A 21 24.74 7.66 -3.72
CA LEU A 21 23.75 8.62 -3.26
C LEU A 21 23.09 9.39 -4.42
N TRP A 22 23.89 10.03 -5.28
CA TRP A 22 23.40 11.02 -6.24
C TRP A 22 22.63 10.41 -7.40
N ILE A 23 22.99 9.21 -7.88
CA ILE A 23 22.24 8.54 -8.95
C ILE A 23 20.78 8.30 -8.55
N PRO A 24 20.47 7.58 -7.46
CA PRO A 24 19.09 7.37 -7.06
C PRO A 24 18.40 8.64 -6.56
N LEU A 25 19.15 9.61 -6.01
CA LEU A 25 18.57 10.90 -5.62
C LEU A 25 18.14 11.74 -6.83
N LEU A 26 18.96 11.78 -7.89
CA LEU A 26 18.59 12.43 -9.15
C LEU A 26 17.43 11.71 -9.83
N ALA A 27 17.41 10.37 -9.80
CA ALA A 27 16.27 9.60 -10.27
C ALA A 27 15.00 9.96 -9.47
N LEU A 28 15.08 10.06 -8.14
CA LEU A 28 13.96 10.49 -7.29
C LEU A 28 13.49 11.91 -7.64
N LEU A 29 14.40 12.84 -7.91
CA LEU A 29 14.01 14.18 -8.36
C LEU A 29 13.36 14.14 -9.75
N MET A 30 13.89 13.36 -10.69
CA MET A 30 13.39 13.29 -12.07
C MET A 30 12.03 12.59 -12.19
N PHE A 31 11.86 11.47 -11.50
CA PHE A 31 10.67 10.61 -11.62
C PHE A 31 9.66 10.80 -10.48
N PHE A 32 9.96 11.62 -9.48
CA PHE A 32 8.97 11.98 -8.46
C PHE A 32 8.91 13.50 -8.24
N GLY A 33 10.05 14.17 -8.05
CA GLY A 33 10.08 15.62 -7.84
C GLY A 33 9.47 16.42 -9.00
N ILE A 34 9.93 16.20 -10.22
CA ILE A 34 9.43 16.90 -11.43
C ILE A 34 7.95 16.60 -11.67
N PRO A 35 7.46 15.34 -11.63
CA PRO A 35 6.03 15.07 -11.68
C PRO A 35 5.21 15.80 -10.61
N MET A 36 5.67 15.82 -9.36
CA MET A 36 4.95 16.56 -8.32
C MET A 36 4.94 18.08 -8.54
N LEU A 37 5.93 18.64 -9.24
CA LEU A 37 5.87 20.04 -9.67
C LEU A 37 4.96 20.23 -10.88
N SER A 38 4.91 19.25 -11.80
CA SER A 38 4.09 19.34 -13.00
C SER A 38 2.59 19.36 -12.68
N ILE A 39 2.14 18.66 -11.64
CA ILE A 39 0.72 18.72 -11.23
C ILE A 39 0.34 20.09 -10.66
N VAL A 40 1.25 20.75 -9.94
CA VAL A 40 1.05 22.13 -9.45
C VAL A 40 1.09 23.12 -10.61
N TRP A 41 1.96 22.89 -11.59
CA TRP A 41 2.02 23.74 -12.78
C TRP A 41 0.73 23.64 -13.60
N HIS A 42 0.25 22.42 -13.88
CA HIS A 42 -0.96 22.20 -14.69
C HIS A 42 -2.24 22.62 -13.96
N SER A 43 -2.27 22.66 -12.63
CA SER A 43 -3.41 23.20 -11.90
C SER A 43 -3.59 24.72 -12.11
N LEU A 44 -2.50 25.42 -12.45
CA LEU A 44 -2.49 26.86 -12.75
C LEU A 44 -2.66 27.16 -14.24
N LEU A 45 -2.54 26.17 -15.13
CA LEU A 45 -2.71 26.35 -16.56
C LEU A 45 -4.17 26.22 -16.97
N ASN A 46 -4.67 27.19 -17.72
CA ASN A 46 -6.00 27.09 -18.34
C ASN A 46 -5.93 26.26 -19.63
N ASP A 47 -6.58 25.10 -19.63
CA ASP A 47 -6.60 24.17 -20.78
C ASP A 47 -7.12 24.79 -22.08
N GLN A 48 -7.98 25.82 -22.01
CA GLN A 48 -8.60 26.43 -23.19
C GLN A 48 -7.70 27.47 -23.87
N ASN A 49 -6.98 28.27 -23.08
CA ASN A 49 -6.30 29.48 -23.56
C ASN A 49 -4.79 29.45 -23.30
N GLY A 50 -4.27 28.44 -22.58
CA GLY A 50 -2.86 28.32 -22.21
C GLY A 50 -2.37 29.36 -21.19
N THR A 51 -3.27 30.17 -20.62
CA THR A 51 -2.91 31.22 -19.67
C THR A 51 -2.62 30.64 -18.28
N VAL A 52 -1.61 31.18 -17.62
CA VAL A 52 -1.28 30.85 -16.22
C VAL A 52 -2.14 31.72 -15.29
N GLY A 53 -2.86 31.11 -14.36
CA GLY A 53 -3.69 31.81 -13.39
C GLY A 53 -4.44 30.88 -12.44
N LEU A 54 -5.42 31.43 -11.74
CA LEU A 54 -6.26 30.68 -10.78
C LEU A 54 -7.64 30.31 -11.38
N SER A 55 -7.80 30.35 -12.70
CA SER A 55 -9.10 30.12 -13.35
C SER A 55 -9.70 28.75 -13.03
N ASN A 56 -8.88 27.70 -12.96
CA ASN A 56 -9.35 26.35 -12.59
C ASN A 56 -9.81 26.28 -11.13
N TYR A 57 -9.16 27.05 -10.23
CA TYR A 57 -9.56 27.15 -8.83
C TYR A 57 -10.83 28.00 -8.65
N LEU A 58 -11.04 29.01 -9.48
CA LEU A 58 -12.30 29.75 -9.52
C LEU A 58 -13.43 28.86 -10.06
N ALA A 59 -13.19 28.12 -11.14
CA ALA A 59 -14.15 27.15 -11.70
C ALA A 59 -14.50 26.01 -10.72
N LEU A 60 -13.57 25.63 -9.83
CA LEU A 60 -13.84 24.69 -8.74
C LEU A 60 -14.94 25.20 -7.80
N MET A 61 -15.00 26.52 -7.53
CA MET A 61 -16.04 27.10 -6.68
C MET A 61 -17.44 26.89 -7.26
N ASP A 62 -17.55 26.94 -8.59
CA ASP A 62 -18.79 26.73 -9.34
C ASP A 62 -19.08 25.25 -9.67
N SER A 63 -18.37 24.31 -9.04
CA SER A 63 -18.48 22.88 -9.29
C SER A 63 -19.03 22.09 -8.08
N PRO A 64 -20.36 22.08 -7.85
CA PRO A 64 -20.97 21.39 -6.71
C PRO A 64 -20.64 19.90 -6.62
N GLY A 65 -20.46 19.23 -7.76
CA GLY A 65 -20.09 17.81 -7.83
C GLY A 65 -18.75 17.50 -7.17
N ILE A 66 -17.74 18.36 -7.38
CA ILE A 66 -16.40 18.19 -6.81
C ILE A 66 -16.44 18.43 -5.29
N TRP A 67 -17.21 19.41 -4.81
CA TRP A 67 -17.38 19.62 -3.37
C TRP A 67 -18.13 18.47 -2.69
N ARG A 68 -19.16 17.93 -3.35
CA ARG A 68 -19.83 16.71 -2.88
C ARG A 68 -18.84 15.54 -2.80
N ALA A 69 -18.02 15.33 -3.83
CA ALA A 69 -16.98 14.30 -3.82
C ALA A 69 -15.95 14.51 -2.71
N THR A 70 -15.60 15.76 -2.40
CA THR A 70 -14.69 16.13 -1.30
C THR A 70 -15.26 15.71 0.05
N ILE A 71 -16.50 16.11 0.33
CA ILE A 71 -17.20 15.77 1.58
C ILE A 71 -17.37 14.25 1.70
N ASN A 72 -17.80 13.60 0.62
CA ASN A 72 -17.94 12.15 0.55
C ASN A 72 -16.64 11.43 0.87
N SER A 73 -15.51 11.91 0.33
CA SER A 73 -14.17 11.31 0.56
C SER A 73 -13.71 11.46 2.01
N LEU A 74 -13.92 12.64 2.61
CA LEU A 74 -13.57 12.90 4.00
C LEU A 74 -14.44 12.07 4.95
N LEU A 75 -15.76 12.07 4.72
CA LEU A 75 -16.71 11.30 5.53
C LEU A 75 -16.43 9.81 5.43
N LEU A 76 -16.28 9.28 4.21
CA LEU A 76 -15.92 7.88 4.00
C LEU A 76 -14.57 7.54 4.65
N GLY A 77 -13.56 8.39 4.49
CA GLY A 77 -12.24 8.22 5.10
C GLY A 77 -12.33 8.11 6.62
N ILE A 78 -13.05 9.02 7.28
CA ILE A 78 -13.21 9.02 8.74
C ILE A 78 -13.99 7.80 9.22
N VAL A 79 -15.15 7.51 8.62
CA VAL A 79 -16.01 6.39 9.05
C VAL A 79 -15.31 5.05 8.84
N THR A 80 -14.67 4.85 7.68
CA THR A 80 -13.88 3.64 7.41
C THR A 80 -12.74 3.49 8.42
N THR A 81 -12.07 4.60 8.77
CA THR A 81 -10.99 4.58 9.75
C THR A 81 -11.47 4.12 11.11
N LEU A 82 -12.58 4.68 11.62
CA LEU A 82 -13.14 4.32 12.92
C LEU A 82 -13.57 2.85 12.97
N VAL A 83 -14.28 2.37 11.94
CA VAL A 83 -14.74 0.98 11.87
C VAL A 83 -13.55 0.02 11.75
N THR A 84 -12.57 0.33 10.90
CA THR A 84 -11.39 -0.53 10.70
C THR A 84 -10.51 -0.55 11.93
N LEU A 85 -10.35 0.56 12.65
CA LEU A 85 -9.63 0.58 13.92
C LEU A 85 -10.30 -0.32 14.96
N LEU A 86 -11.63 -0.26 15.08
CA LEU A 86 -12.37 -1.09 16.00
C LEU A 86 -12.20 -2.58 15.67
N LEU A 87 -12.47 -2.97 14.42
CA LEU A 87 -12.33 -4.37 13.98
C LEU A 87 -10.88 -4.85 14.02
N GLY A 88 -9.94 -4.01 13.59
CA GLY A 88 -8.51 -4.28 13.63
C GLY A 88 -8.00 -4.45 15.05
N PHE A 89 -8.53 -3.66 16.01
CA PHE A 89 -8.25 -3.81 17.43
C PHE A 89 -8.76 -5.14 17.97
N ILE A 90 -10.01 -5.51 17.68
CA ILE A 90 -10.60 -6.79 18.12
C ILE A 90 -9.74 -7.96 17.64
N VAL A 91 -9.35 -7.96 16.37
CA VAL A 91 -8.50 -9.01 15.79
C VAL A 91 -7.09 -8.99 16.37
N ALA A 92 -6.45 -7.83 16.44
CA ALA A 92 -5.08 -7.71 16.96
C ALA A 92 -5.00 -8.11 18.43
N TYR A 93 -5.94 -7.63 19.26
CA TYR A 93 -6.03 -7.98 20.67
C TYR A 93 -6.34 -9.47 20.86
N GLY A 94 -7.25 -10.05 20.08
CA GLY A 94 -7.49 -11.49 20.10
C GLY A 94 -6.25 -12.31 19.75
N LEU A 95 -5.47 -11.88 18.76
CA LEU A 95 -4.27 -12.60 18.34
C LEU A 95 -3.12 -12.51 19.37
N GLU A 96 -2.92 -11.36 20.01
CA GLU A 96 -1.77 -11.13 20.90
C GLU A 96 -2.10 -11.33 22.40
N CYS A 97 -3.30 -10.99 22.85
CA CYS A 97 -3.62 -10.86 24.29
C CYS A 97 -4.60 -11.92 24.83
N THR A 98 -5.07 -12.86 24.01
CA THR A 98 -5.97 -13.94 24.47
C THR A 98 -5.41 -15.32 24.14
N ALA A 99 -5.96 -16.40 24.71
CA ALA A 99 -5.56 -17.77 24.36
C ALA A 99 -6.52 -18.41 23.34
N MET A 100 -7.15 -17.60 22.48
CA MET A 100 -8.12 -18.09 21.50
C MET A 100 -7.51 -19.13 20.53
N PRO A 101 -8.28 -20.15 20.10
CA PRO A 101 -7.81 -21.13 19.13
C PRO A 101 -7.70 -20.52 17.71
N ALA A 102 -7.15 -21.29 16.77
CA ALA A 102 -7.08 -20.97 15.34
C ALA A 102 -6.37 -19.64 14.95
N LYS A 103 -5.52 -19.08 15.82
CA LYS A 103 -4.78 -17.82 15.56
C LYS A 103 -4.04 -17.80 14.22
N ARG A 104 -3.46 -18.92 13.79
CA ARG A 104 -2.75 -19.04 12.50
C ARG A 104 -3.69 -18.84 11.32
N PHE A 105 -4.85 -19.50 11.34
CA PHE A 105 -5.87 -19.34 10.30
C PHE A 105 -6.42 -17.92 10.28
N ILE A 106 -6.75 -17.34 11.44
CA ILE A 106 -7.24 -15.96 11.54
C ILE A 106 -6.21 -14.96 10.99
N ALA A 107 -4.93 -15.11 11.37
CA ALA A 107 -3.86 -14.26 10.86
C ALA A 107 -3.67 -14.40 9.34
N PHE A 108 -3.78 -15.61 8.80
CA PHE A 108 -3.73 -15.86 7.37
C PHE A 108 -4.93 -15.23 6.64
N ALA A 109 -6.15 -15.57 7.06
CA ALA A 109 -7.40 -15.10 6.46
C ALA A 109 -7.47 -13.56 6.44
N THR A 110 -7.11 -12.91 7.54
CA THR A 110 -7.11 -11.44 7.64
C THR A 110 -5.99 -10.76 6.85
N SER A 111 -5.01 -11.52 6.33
CA SER A 111 -3.96 -11.00 5.45
C SER A 111 -4.29 -11.14 3.96
N LEU A 112 -5.27 -11.97 3.59
CA LEU A 112 -5.65 -12.23 2.19
C LEU A 112 -5.94 -10.97 1.35
N PRO A 113 -6.56 -9.90 1.88
CA PRO A 113 -6.83 -8.69 1.09
C PRO A 113 -5.56 -8.01 0.54
N ILE A 114 -4.38 -8.28 1.11
CA ILE A 114 -3.10 -7.77 0.60
C ILE A 114 -2.76 -8.36 -0.76
N LEU A 115 -3.27 -9.56 -1.07
CA LEU A 115 -2.97 -10.29 -2.30
C LEU A 115 -3.81 -9.81 -3.49
N ALA A 116 -4.89 -9.08 -3.22
CA ALA A 116 -5.87 -8.68 -4.22
C ALA A 116 -5.70 -7.20 -4.62
N PRO A 117 -5.88 -6.86 -5.91
CA PRO A 117 -6.18 -5.49 -6.30
C PRO A 117 -7.37 -4.95 -5.51
N SER A 118 -7.37 -3.66 -5.15
CA SER A 118 -8.39 -3.14 -4.23
C SER A 118 -9.81 -3.41 -4.72
N LEU A 119 -10.07 -3.16 -6.00
CA LEU A 119 -11.34 -3.39 -6.71
C LEU A 119 -11.93 -4.82 -6.57
N VAL A 120 -11.11 -5.84 -6.25
CA VAL A 120 -11.57 -7.22 -6.07
C VAL A 120 -12.52 -7.34 -4.88
N LEU A 121 -12.31 -6.54 -3.83
CA LEU A 121 -13.22 -6.54 -2.67
C LEU A 121 -14.58 -5.95 -3.05
N GLY A 122 -14.60 -4.89 -3.86
CA GLY A 122 -15.81 -4.37 -4.47
C GLY A 122 -16.55 -5.42 -5.31
N LEU A 123 -15.85 -6.09 -6.23
CA LEU A 123 -16.43 -7.18 -7.05
C LEU A 123 -16.99 -8.31 -6.19
N GLY A 124 -16.22 -8.77 -5.19
CA GLY A 124 -16.66 -9.83 -4.30
C GLY A 124 -17.90 -9.46 -3.50
N LEU A 125 -18.01 -8.22 -3.04
CA LEU A 125 -19.21 -7.72 -2.37
C LEU A 125 -20.40 -7.61 -3.31
N ILE A 126 -20.20 -7.24 -4.58
CA ILE A 126 -21.28 -7.23 -5.58
C ILE A 126 -21.81 -8.65 -5.81
N PHE A 127 -20.93 -9.65 -5.96
CA PHE A 127 -21.35 -11.05 -6.10
C PHE A 127 -22.01 -11.62 -4.83
N LEU A 128 -21.58 -11.18 -3.65
CA LEU A 128 -22.09 -11.71 -2.39
C LEU A 128 -23.39 -11.03 -1.93
N LEU A 129 -23.43 -9.70 -1.99
CA LEU A 129 -24.45 -8.82 -1.40
C LEU A 129 -25.16 -7.91 -2.41
N GLY A 130 -24.81 -7.94 -3.70
CA GLY A 130 -25.51 -7.17 -4.72
C GLY A 130 -26.96 -7.63 -4.92
N ARG A 131 -27.69 -6.95 -5.80
CA ARG A 131 -29.13 -7.20 -6.04
C ARG A 131 -29.44 -8.64 -6.44
N ASN A 132 -28.52 -9.31 -7.13
CA ASN A 132 -28.59 -10.73 -7.49
C ASN A 132 -27.45 -11.53 -6.83
N GLY A 133 -27.01 -11.10 -5.65
CA GLY A 133 -25.93 -11.73 -4.90
C GLY A 133 -26.35 -13.03 -4.22
N ILE A 134 -25.37 -13.85 -3.82
CA ILE A 134 -25.62 -15.16 -3.17
C ILE A 134 -26.52 -15.00 -1.94
N ILE A 135 -26.19 -14.05 -1.06
CA ILE A 135 -26.90 -13.88 0.22
C ILE A 135 -28.31 -13.34 -0.02
N GLY A 136 -28.46 -12.36 -0.91
CA GLY A 136 -29.78 -11.80 -1.26
C GLY A 136 -30.72 -12.86 -1.84
N ASN A 137 -30.22 -13.69 -2.76
CA ASN A 137 -30.99 -14.78 -3.36
C ASN A 137 -31.35 -15.88 -2.34
N LEU A 138 -30.43 -16.22 -1.43
CA LEU A 138 -30.68 -17.23 -0.39
C LEU A 138 -31.72 -16.77 0.64
N LEU A 139 -31.70 -15.49 1.00
CA LEU A 139 -32.63 -14.91 1.98
C LEU A 139 -33.93 -14.37 1.36
N GLY A 140 -34.03 -14.32 0.03
CA GLY A 140 -35.17 -13.72 -0.68
C GLY A 140 -35.25 -12.19 -0.53
N VAL A 141 -34.13 -11.51 -0.23
CA VAL A 141 -34.07 -10.06 0.00
C VAL A 141 -33.25 -9.38 -1.09
N ARG A 142 -33.74 -8.25 -1.59
CA ARG A 142 -33.02 -7.42 -2.56
C ARG A 142 -32.16 -6.40 -1.81
N LEU A 143 -30.88 -6.70 -1.66
CA LEU A 143 -29.89 -5.79 -1.10
C LEU A 143 -29.34 -4.88 -2.21
N ASP A 144 -29.16 -3.59 -1.90
CA ASP A 144 -28.45 -2.65 -2.76
C ASP A 144 -27.16 -2.23 -2.06
N ILE A 145 -26.04 -2.76 -2.54
CA ILE A 145 -24.73 -2.56 -1.95
C ILE A 145 -23.97 -1.40 -2.58
N TYR A 146 -24.43 -0.88 -3.73
CA TYR A 146 -23.76 0.23 -4.40
C TYR A 146 -23.88 1.52 -3.57
N GLY A 147 -22.86 2.36 -3.63
CA GLY A 147 -22.81 3.61 -2.88
C GLY A 147 -22.00 3.52 -1.59
N PHE A 148 -22.38 4.33 -0.61
CA PHE A 148 -21.61 4.53 0.62
C PHE A 148 -21.35 3.23 1.39
N TRP A 149 -22.36 2.38 1.58
CA TRP A 149 -22.25 1.19 2.42
C TRP A 149 -21.36 0.11 1.82
N GLY A 150 -21.49 -0.19 0.52
CA GLY A 150 -20.60 -1.14 -0.13
C GLY A 150 -19.17 -0.64 -0.18
N LEU A 151 -18.98 0.65 -0.46
CA LEU A 151 -17.65 1.26 -0.49
C LEU A 151 -16.99 1.28 0.90
N LEU A 152 -17.77 1.56 1.96
CA LEU A 152 -17.32 1.48 3.34
C LEU A 152 -16.85 0.06 3.68
N ILE A 153 -17.67 -0.97 3.39
CA ILE A 153 -17.32 -2.36 3.70
C ILE A 153 -16.09 -2.79 2.88
N ALA A 154 -16.03 -2.47 1.59
CA ALA A 154 -14.90 -2.80 0.73
C ALA A 154 -13.59 -2.19 1.26
N ASN A 155 -13.62 -0.92 1.63
CA ASN A 155 -12.44 -0.24 2.16
C ASN A 155 -12.06 -0.69 3.57
N VAL A 156 -13.03 -1.04 4.43
CA VAL A 156 -12.75 -1.67 5.72
C VAL A 156 -11.98 -2.98 5.51
N LEU A 157 -12.48 -3.87 4.64
CA LEU A 157 -11.81 -5.15 4.35
C LEU A 157 -10.43 -4.93 3.72
N TYR A 158 -10.27 -3.91 2.87
CA TYR A 158 -9.00 -3.58 2.23
C TYR A 158 -7.95 -3.05 3.22
N ALA A 159 -8.34 -2.18 4.13
CA ALA A 159 -7.44 -1.53 5.08
C ALA A 159 -7.18 -2.35 6.36
N LEU A 160 -8.04 -3.32 6.68
CA LEU A 160 -7.96 -4.15 7.88
C LEU A 160 -6.58 -4.82 8.10
N PRO A 161 -5.92 -5.41 7.08
CA PRO A 161 -4.63 -6.06 7.30
C PRO A 161 -3.55 -5.09 7.81
N GLN A 162 -3.58 -3.84 7.35
CA GLN A 162 -2.64 -2.81 7.79
C GLN A 162 -2.94 -2.35 9.22
N ALA A 163 -4.22 -2.19 9.56
CA ALA A 163 -4.65 -1.89 10.92
C ALA A 163 -4.19 -2.97 11.91
N ILE A 164 -4.44 -4.25 11.57
CA ILE A 164 -4.02 -5.39 12.39
C ILE A 164 -2.51 -5.41 12.56
N LEU A 165 -1.73 -5.20 11.49
CA LEU A 165 -0.27 -5.18 11.55
C LEU A 165 0.26 -4.10 12.52
N ILE A 166 -0.24 -2.88 12.41
CA ILE A 166 0.19 -1.75 13.26
C ILE A 166 -0.23 -1.96 14.72
N ILE A 167 -1.45 -2.40 14.96
CA ILE A 167 -1.95 -2.58 16.33
C ILE A 167 -1.25 -3.77 16.99
N ARG A 168 -1.06 -4.90 16.30
CA ARG A 168 -0.31 -6.06 16.83
C ARG A 168 1.14 -5.71 17.15
N THR A 169 1.81 -4.99 16.27
CA THR A 169 3.19 -4.54 16.53
C THR A 169 3.23 -3.63 17.75
N THR A 170 2.25 -2.74 17.92
CA THR A 170 2.15 -1.88 19.10
C THR A 170 1.90 -2.68 20.38
N LEU A 171 0.98 -3.66 20.36
CA LEU A 171 0.68 -4.54 21.49
C LEU A 171 1.90 -5.34 21.95
N ARG A 172 2.71 -5.85 21.01
CA ARG A 172 3.94 -6.60 21.31
C ARG A 172 5.02 -5.79 22.02
N HIS A 173 4.98 -4.47 21.93
CA HIS A 173 5.93 -3.59 22.63
C HIS A 173 5.44 -3.19 24.03
N SER A 174 4.28 -3.66 24.47
CA SER A 174 3.80 -3.46 25.84
C SER A 174 4.50 -4.43 26.80
N ASP A 175 5.08 -3.91 27.89
CA ASP A 175 5.85 -4.71 28.86
C ASP A 175 4.91 -5.44 29.83
N THR A 176 5.01 -6.76 29.86
CA THR A 176 4.22 -7.64 30.76
C THR A 176 4.35 -7.27 32.23
N ARG A 177 5.50 -6.74 32.65
CA ARG A 177 5.76 -6.37 34.05
C ARG A 177 4.75 -5.37 34.60
N GLN A 178 4.20 -4.50 33.74
CA GLN A 178 3.16 -3.55 34.13
C GLN A 178 1.85 -4.26 34.51
N TYR A 179 1.49 -5.31 33.77
CA TYR A 179 0.30 -6.13 34.07
C TYR A 179 0.50 -6.98 35.33
N GLU A 180 1.70 -7.55 35.52
CA GLU A 180 2.04 -8.29 36.75
C GLU A 180 1.96 -7.39 37.99
N ALA A 181 2.52 -6.19 37.93
CA ALA A 181 2.42 -5.22 39.03
C ALA A 181 0.96 -4.82 39.30
N ALA A 182 0.15 -4.62 38.26
CA ALA A 182 -1.26 -4.30 38.40
C ALA A 182 -2.06 -5.44 39.05
N ASN A 183 -1.76 -6.69 38.69
CA ASN A 183 -2.33 -7.87 39.33
C ASN A 183 -1.99 -7.94 40.83
N VAL A 184 -0.74 -7.67 41.20
CA VAL A 184 -0.30 -7.63 42.62
C VAL A 184 -1.03 -6.53 43.40
N LEU A 185 -1.31 -5.39 42.77
CA LEU A 185 -2.08 -4.28 43.34
C LEU A 185 -3.60 -4.53 43.35
N GLY A 186 -4.08 -5.68 42.85
CA GLY A 186 -5.51 -6.02 42.82
C GLY A 186 -6.32 -5.27 41.75
N ALA A 187 -5.67 -4.77 40.70
CA ALA A 187 -6.37 -4.12 39.59
C ALA A 187 -7.12 -5.16 38.75
N SER A 188 -8.41 -4.93 38.48
CA SER A 188 -9.21 -5.77 37.59
C SER A 188 -8.78 -5.65 36.12
N ASP A 189 -9.08 -6.65 35.30
CA ASP A 189 -8.78 -6.66 33.85
C ASP A 189 -9.26 -5.39 33.13
N TRP A 190 -10.42 -4.86 33.52
CA TRP A 190 -10.96 -3.62 32.95
C TRP A 190 -10.14 -2.39 33.32
N ARG A 191 -9.65 -2.30 34.57
CA ARG A 191 -8.72 -1.24 34.98
C ARG A 191 -7.39 -1.39 34.28
N GLN A 192 -6.84 -2.61 34.18
CA GLN A 192 -5.61 -2.87 33.43
C GLN A 192 -5.74 -2.42 31.97
N PHE A 193 -6.89 -2.71 31.34
CA PHE A 193 -7.17 -2.26 29.98
C PHE A 193 -7.20 -0.73 29.86
N LEU A 194 -7.93 -0.03 30.74
CA LEU A 194 -8.08 1.43 30.68
C LEU A 194 -6.84 2.21 31.11
N ASP A 195 -6.09 1.70 32.08
CA ASP A 195 -4.99 2.44 32.72
C ASP A 195 -3.62 2.07 32.14
N ILE A 196 -3.47 0.87 31.57
CA ILE A 196 -2.19 0.35 31.04
C ILE A 196 -2.28 0.15 29.53
N THR A 197 -3.21 -0.68 29.07
CA THR A 197 -3.30 -1.06 27.65
C THR A 197 -3.65 0.13 26.76
N LEU A 198 -4.79 0.77 26.98
CA LEU A 198 -5.28 1.84 26.10
C LEU A 198 -4.34 3.06 26.06
N PRO A 199 -3.81 3.55 27.20
CA PRO A 199 -2.85 4.66 27.20
C PRO A 199 -1.51 4.28 26.57
N GLY A 200 -1.07 3.03 26.74
CA GLY A 200 0.14 2.50 26.10
C GLY A 200 0.02 2.35 24.58
N LEU A 201 -1.20 2.14 24.08
CA LEU A 201 -1.48 1.97 22.66
C LEU A 201 -1.86 3.27 21.93
N ARG A 202 -2.11 4.37 22.63
CA ARG A 202 -2.70 5.59 22.03
C ARG A 202 -1.98 6.11 20.78
N TYR A 203 -0.64 6.13 20.74
CA TYR A 203 0.09 6.58 19.55
C TYR A 203 0.15 5.49 18.47
N GLY A 204 0.13 4.20 18.84
CA GLY A 204 -0.05 3.12 17.87
C GLY A 204 -1.42 3.16 17.19
N LEU A 205 -2.49 3.41 17.95
CA LEU A 205 -3.85 3.57 17.44
C LEU A 205 -3.98 4.81 16.55
N LEU A 206 -3.40 5.94 16.95
CA LEU A 206 -3.38 7.14 16.12
C LEU A 206 -2.58 6.92 14.82
N SER A 207 -1.41 6.26 14.88
CA SER A 207 -0.64 5.91 13.67
C SER A 207 -1.47 5.00 12.75
N ALA A 208 -2.11 3.96 13.29
CA ALA A 208 -3.02 3.12 12.52
C ALA A 208 -4.19 3.92 11.91
N ALA A 209 -4.76 4.87 12.65
CA ALA A 209 -5.86 5.70 12.19
C ALA A 209 -5.49 6.48 10.92
N PHE A 210 -4.36 7.18 10.95
CA PHE A 210 -3.90 7.98 9.82
C PHE A 210 -3.45 7.11 8.63
N VAL A 211 -2.86 5.94 8.87
CA VAL A 211 -2.56 4.99 7.79
C VAL A 211 -3.85 4.53 7.10
N ILE A 212 -4.86 4.11 7.87
CA ILE A 212 -6.16 3.65 7.32
C ILE A 212 -6.87 4.77 6.58
N PHE A 213 -6.90 5.98 7.16
CA PHE A 213 -7.49 7.15 6.52
C PHE A 213 -6.86 7.42 5.15
N THR A 214 -5.52 7.36 5.08
CA THR A 214 -4.78 7.56 3.84
C THR A 214 -5.11 6.47 2.81
N ILE A 215 -5.11 5.20 3.22
CA ILE A 215 -5.48 4.07 2.34
C ILE A 215 -6.89 4.26 1.78
N THR A 216 -7.83 4.70 2.61
CA THR A 216 -9.24 4.85 2.24
C THR A 216 -9.48 6.05 1.33
N ILE A 217 -8.97 7.23 1.68
CA ILE A 217 -9.24 8.45 0.91
C ILE A 217 -8.60 8.40 -0.48
N THR A 218 -7.52 7.62 -0.62
CA THR A 218 -6.80 7.44 -1.89
C THR A 218 -7.25 6.20 -2.67
N ASP A 219 -8.21 5.42 -2.17
CA ASP A 219 -8.69 4.24 -2.89
C ASP A 219 -9.56 4.63 -4.08
N PHE A 220 -9.11 4.17 -5.24
CA PHE A 220 -9.83 4.31 -6.51
C PHE A 220 -10.53 3.02 -6.93
N GLY A 221 -9.91 1.86 -6.64
CA GLY A 221 -10.35 0.59 -7.21
C GLY A 221 -11.69 0.12 -6.67
N ASN A 222 -11.95 0.19 -5.36
CA ASN A 222 -13.30 -0.10 -4.87
C ASN A 222 -14.26 1.01 -5.29
N ALA A 223 -13.83 2.26 -5.24
CA ALA A 223 -14.68 3.40 -5.53
C ALA A 223 -15.27 3.36 -6.95
N ILE A 224 -14.50 2.97 -7.96
CA ILE A 224 -15.01 2.88 -9.34
C ILE A 224 -15.97 1.70 -9.55
N VAL A 225 -15.77 0.59 -8.84
CA VAL A 225 -16.58 -0.64 -9.00
C VAL A 225 -17.87 -0.60 -8.19
N ILE A 226 -17.80 -0.29 -6.89
CA ILE A 226 -18.96 -0.37 -5.96
C ILE A 226 -19.53 0.99 -5.57
N GLY A 227 -18.87 2.08 -5.94
CA GLY A 227 -19.29 3.44 -5.56
C GLY A 227 -20.62 3.88 -6.17
N GLY A 228 -21.00 3.39 -7.36
CA GLY A 228 -22.24 3.78 -8.04
C GLY A 228 -22.39 5.31 -8.13
N ASN A 229 -23.49 5.86 -7.61
CA ASN A 229 -23.75 7.31 -7.59
C ASN A 229 -23.03 8.08 -6.46
N PHE A 230 -22.25 7.39 -5.62
CA PHE A 230 -21.48 8.01 -4.54
C PHE A 230 -20.08 8.40 -5.06
N SER A 231 -19.95 9.62 -5.56
CA SER A 231 -18.66 10.14 -6.05
C SER A 231 -17.69 10.43 -4.90
N VAL A 232 -16.42 10.13 -5.12
CA VAL A 232 -15.29 10.47 -4.24
C VAL A 232 -14.21 11.15 -5.09
N LEU A 233 -13.27 11.85 -4.46
CA LEU A 233 -12.22 12.60 -5.14
C LEU A 233 -11.43 11.72 -6.11
N ALA A 234 -11.15 10.47 -5.75
CA ALA A 234 -10.46 9.53 -6.62
C ALA A 234 -11.22 9.27 -7.94
N THR A 235 -12.53 9.01 -7.88
CA THR A 235 -13.34 8.79 -9.09
C THR A 235 -13.57 10.10 -9.86
N GLU A 236 -13.60 11.24 -9.17
CA GLU A 236 -13.71 12.55 -9.80
C GLU A 236 -12.46 12.92 -10.61
N ILE A 237 -11.24 12.63 -10.11
CA ILE A 237 -10.00 12.82 -10.89
C ILE A 237 -10.08 12.03 -12.20
N TYR A 238 -10.50 10.77 -12.13
CA TYR A 238 -10.66 9.93 -13.31
C TYR A 238 -11.73 10.46 -14.28
N SER A 239 -12.89 10.90 -13.75
CA SER A 239 -13.97 11.48 -14.56
C SER A 239 -13.54 12.76 -15.28
N GLN A 240 -12.85 13.67 -14.60
CA GLN A 240 -12.39 14.93 -15.18
C GLN A 240 -11.37 14.69 -16.29
N VAL A 241 -10.43 13.77 -16.09
CA VAL A 241 -9.35 13.50 -17.04
C VAL A 241 -9.83 12.58 -18.17
N SER A 242 -10.27 11.37 -17.86
CA SER A 242 -10.62 10.36 -18.86
C SER A 242 -12.00 10.57 -19.48
N GLY A 243 -12.96 11.13 -18.72
CA GLY A 243 -14.32 11.34 -19.19
C GLY A 243 -14.53 12.69 -19.87
N GLN A 244 -13.95 13.76 -19.30
CA GLN A 244 -14.19 15.14 -19.75
C GLN A 244 -12.98 15.80 -20.43
N MET A 245 -11.82 15.15 -20.46
CA MET A 245 -10.57 15.70 -21.03
C MET A 245 -10.16 17.05 -20.41
N LYS A 246 -10.55 17.31 -19.16
CA LYS A 246 -10.22 18.51 -18.39
C LYS A 246 -9.02 18.24 -17.49
N PHE A 247 -7.82 18.33 -18.06
CA PHE A 247 -6.58 18.01 -17.38
C PHE A 247 -6.23 19.00 -16.27
N GLY A 248 -6.38 20.30 -16.49
CA GLY A 248 -6.15 21.34 -15.48
C GLY A 248 -7.09 21.21 -14.28
N MET A 249 -8.37 20.89 -14.54
CA MET A 249 -9.33 20.58 -13.47
C MET A 249 -8.94 19.29 -12.73
N GLY A 250 -8.55 18.24 -13.46
CA GLY A 250 -8.02 17.00 -12.88
C GLY A 250 -6.82 17.24 -11.95
N ALA A 251 -5.92 18.16 -12.32
CA ALA A 251 -4.78 18.56 -11.50
C ALA A 251 -5.22 19.25 -10.19
N VAL A 252 -6.20 20.17 -10.26
CA VAL A 252 -6.77 20.84 -9.07
C VAL A 252 -7.45 19.84 -8.14
N VAL A 253 -8.28 18.91 -8.67
CA VAL A 253 -8.90 17.85 -7.85
C VAL A 253 -7.82 16.93 -7.26
N GLY A 254 -6.74 16.66 -8.00
CA GLY A 254 -5.57 15.95 -7.53
C GLY A 254 -4.89 16.63 -6.33
N ILE A 255 -4.72 17.95 -6.37
CA ILE A 255 -4.21 18.73 -5.24
C ILE A 255 -5.17 18.68 -4.05
N LEU A 256 -6.48 18.78 -4.31
CA LEU A 256 -7.51 18.69 -3.27
C LEU A 256 -7.49 17.34 -2.54
N LEU A 257 -7.17 16.25 -3.25
CA LEU A 257 -6.96 14.92 -2.66
C LEU A 257 -5.60 14.79 -1.95
N LEU A 258 -4.55 15.42 -2.50
CA LEU A 258 -3.19 15.39 -1.94
C LEU A 258 -3.13 16.05 -0.55
N LEU A 259 -3.85 17.14 -0.32
CA LEU A 259 -3.84 17.88 0.95
C LEU A 259 -4.20 17.00 2.18
N PRO A 260 -5.38 16.35 2.24
CA PRO A 260 -5.73 15.50 3.38
C PRO A 260 -4.83 14.26 3.49
N ALA A 261 -4.39 13.67 2.36
CA ALA A 261 -3.48 12.52 2.37
C ALA A 261 -2.10 12.89 2.95
N ALA A 262 -1.53 14.01 2.53
CA ALA A 262 -0.25 14.51 3.02
C ALA A 262 -0.32 14.93 4.49
N ALA A 263 -1.41 15.60 4.90
CA ALA A 263 -1.64 15.95 6.31
C ALA A 263 -1.71 14.70 7.19
N SER A 264 -2.48 13.70 6.77
CA SER A 264 -2.61 12.42 7.47
C SER A 264 -1.25 11.74 7.71
N ILE A 265 -0.43 11.63 6.65
CA ILE A 265 0.90 11.01 6.72
C ILE A 265 1.87 11.83 7.58
N TRP A 266 1.79 13.15 7.52
CA TRP A 266 2.64 13.99 8.35
C TRP A 266 2.33 13.79 9.84
N ILE A 267 1.04 13.72 10.20
CA ILE A 267 0.60 13.47 11.57
C ILE A 267 0.94 12.03 12.00
N GLU A 268 0.75 11.04 11.12
CA GLU A 268 1.14 9.64 11.33
C GLU A 268 2.61 9.56 11.75
N ARG A 269 3.51 10.21 11.01
CA ARG A 269 4.95 10.17 11.31
C ARG A 269 5.32 10.87 12.60
N ALA A 270 4.69 12.00 12.88
CA ALA A 270 4.88 12.70 14.16
C ALA A 270 4.47 11.80 15.33
N THR A 271 3.38 11.05 15.15
CA THR A 271 2.82 10.11 16.12
C THR A 271 3.71 8.87 16.29
N ALA A 272 4.14 8.24 15.19
CA ALA A 272 5.00 7.05 15.21
C ALA A 272 6.36 7.30 15.87
N ARG A 273 6.91 8.52 15.75
CA ARG A 273 8.13 8.91 16.46
C ARG A 273 7.93 8.93 17.98
N ARG A 274 6.79 9.41 18.46
CA ARG A 274 6.44 9.39 19.89
C ARG A 274 6.23 7.97 20.41
N GLN A 275 5.59 7.10 19.62
CA GLN A 275 5.43 5.69 19.99
C GLN A 275 6.78 5.00 20.21
N LYS A 276 7.75 5.23 19.32
CA LYS A 276 9.11 4.67 19.47
C LYS A 276 9.84 5.19 20.71
N ALA A 277 9.55 6.41 21.17
CA ALA A 277 10.15 6.97 22.37
C ALA A 277 9.58 6.39 23.67
N ILE A 278 8.37 5.83 23.63
CA ILE A 278 7.68 5.27 24.80
C ILE A 278 7.96 3.76 24.94
N GLY A 279 8.21 3.06 23.83
CA GLY A 279 8.53 1.64 23.85
C GLY A 279 9.88 1.35 24.52
N SER A 280 9.87 0.47 25.52
CA SER A 280 11.10 -0.06 26.12
C SER A 280 11.74 -1.08 25.17
N HIS A 281 13.03 -0.94 24.90
CA HIS A 281 13.81 -1.92 24.13
C HIS A 281 13.92 -3.30 24.82
N THR A 282 13.44 -3.43 26.07
CA THR A 282 13.49 -4.67 26.87
C THR A 282 12.11 -5.18 27.28
N ALA A 283 11.04 -4.80 26.59
CA ALA A 283 9.69 -5.26 26.92
C ALA A 283 9.59 -6.80 26.85
N ILE A 284 9.06 -7.42 27.91
CA ILE A 284 8.81 -8.87 27.92
C ILE A 284 7.44 -9.11 27.28
N PRO A 285 7.31 -9.99 26.26
CA PRO A 285 6.04 -10.29 25.62
C PRO A 285 5.01 -10.86 26.60
N HIS A 286 3.77 -10.38 26.51
CA HIS A 286 2.67 -10.88 27.35
C HIS A 286 2.28 -12.29 26.96
N ILE A 287 2.30 -13.20 27.93
CA ILE A 287 1.81 -14.57 27.79
C ILE A 287 0.37 -14.60 28.32
N PRO A 288 -0.64 -14.72 27.45
CA PRO A 288 -2.03 -14.67 27.88
C PRO A 288 -2.39 -15.94 28.65
N GLN A 289 -2.98 -15.78 29.84
CA GLN A 289 -3.58 -16.89 30.59
C GLN A 289 -4.93 -17.27 29.99
N PRO A 290 -5.27 -18.57 29.90
CA PRO A 290 -6.52 -19.02 29.28
C PRO A 290 -7.74 -18.66 30.14
N LEU A 291 -8.72 -18.02 29.52
CA LEU A 291 -10.01 -17.68 30.14
C LEU A 291 -11.13 -17.97 29.14
N ARG A 292 -11.89 -19.03 29.40
CA ARG A 292 -12.82 -19.62 28.43
C ARG A 292 -13.84 -18.63 27.85
N THR A 293 -14.42 -17.75 28.66
CA THR A 293 -15.44 -16.78 28.22
C THR A 293 -14.86 -15.71 27.31
N ARG A 294 -13.76 -15.08 27.73
CA ARG A 294 -13.02 -14.09 26.94
C ARG A 294 -12.47 -14.70 25.65
N ASP A 295 -11.80 -15.84 25.75
CA ASP A 295 -11.15 -16.46 24.60
C ASP A 295 -12.18 -16.93 23.57
N MET A 296 -13.35 -17.41 24.01
CA MET A 296 -14.44 -17.79 23.11
C MET A 296 -15.09 -16.57 22.45
N SER A 297 -15.30 -15.46 23.17
CA SER A 297 -15.89 -14.26 22.58
C SER A 297 -14.98 -13.65 21.52
N PHE A 298 -13.67 -13.54 21.80
CA PHE A 298 -12.68 -13.11 20.82
C PHE A 298 -12.57 -14.11 19.66
N TYR A 299 -12.60 -15.42 19.93
CA TYR A 299 -12.61 -16.43 18.87
C TYR A 299 -13.79 -16.22 17.92
N LEU A 300 -15.02 -16.13 18.43
CA LEU A 300 -16.22 -15.96 17.59
C LEU A 300 -16.18 -14.65 16.80
N ALA A 301 -15.80 -13.54 17.44
CA ALA A 301 -15.72 -12.24 16.77
C ALA A 301 -14.66 -12.24 15.66
N THR A 302 -13.45 -12.73 15.95
CA THR A 302 -12.36 -12.76 14.97
C THR A 302 -12.58 -13.78 13.87
N MET A 303 -13.21 -14.92 14.18
CA MET A 303 -13.59 -15.91 13.18
C MET A 303 -14.67 -15.39 12.23
N THR A 304 -15.62 -14.59 12.74
CA THR A 304 -16.64 -13.95 11.88
C THR A 304 -16.01 -12.96 10.89
N ILE A 305 -15.06 -12.14 11.36
CA ILE A 305 -14.32 -11.21 10.50
C ILE A 305 -13.48 -11.98 9.47
N ALA A 306 -12.75 -13.01 9.89
CA ALA A 306 -11.95 -13.86 9.02
C ALA A 306 -12.81 -14.55 7.95
N PHE A 307 -13.96 -15.11 8.35
CA PHE A 307 -14.89 -15.76 7.43
C PHE A 307 -15.48 -14.76 6.42
N THR A 308 -15.79 -13.53 6.83
CA THR A 308 -16.27 -12.49 5.93
C THR A 308 -15.24 -12.20 4.82
N ILE A 309 -13.96 -12.06 5.17
CA ILE A 309 -12.88 -11.85 4.20
C ILE A 309 -12.75 -13.03 3.24
N VAL A 310 -12.72 -14.25 3.80
CA VAL A 310 -12.62 -15.48 2.99
C VAL A 310 -13.83 -15.64 2.09
N ALA A 311 -15.03 -15.30 2.55
CA ALA A 311 -16.26 -15.38 1.77
C ALA A 311 -16.24 -14.38 0.60
N VAL A 312 -15.84 -13.12 0.83
CA VAL A 312 -15.74 -12.11 -0.24
C VAL A 312 -14.74 -12.53 -1.31
N ILE A 313 -13.52 -12.91 -0.91
CA ILE A 313 -12.47 -13.33 -1.86
C ILE A 313 -12.83 -14.67 -2.53
N GLY A 314 -13.33 -15.63 -1.76
CA GLY A 314 -13.76 -16.93 -2.26
C GLY A 314 -14.91 -16.82 -3.26
N THR A 315 -15.82 -15.86 -3.07
CA THR A 315 -16.91 -15.60 -4.01
C THR A 315 -16.37 -15.11 -5.36
N VAL A 316 -15.32 -14.28 -5.39
CA VAL A 316 -14.68 -13.88 -6.66
C VAL A 316 -14.09 -15.08 -7.38
N ILE A 317 -13.43 -15.98 -6.64
CA ILE A 317 -12.87 -17.22 -7.21
C ILE A 317 -14.00 -18.09 -7.77
N ILE A 318 -15.11 -18.25 -7.05
CA ILE A 318 -16.27 -19.01 -7.53
C ILE A 318 -16.92 -18.32 -8.75
N ALA A 319 -17.09 -17.00 -8.71
CA ALA A 319 -17.68 -16.21 -9.79
C ALA A 319 -16.85 -16.29 -11.08
N SER A 320 -15.54 -16.46 -10.98
CA SER A 320 -14.67 -16.72 -12.13
C SER A 320 -15.00 -18.03 -12.87
N MET A 321 -15.60 -18.98 -12.16
CA MET A 321 -15.98 -20.29 -12.68
C MET A 321 -17.46 -20.35 -13.08
N ILE A 322 -18.22 -19.26 -12.99
CA ILE A 322 -19.65 -19.25 -13.29
C ILE A 322 -19.89 -18.81 -14.74
N ARG A 323 -20.66 -19.59 -15.50
CA ARG A 323 -20.84 -19.37 -16.95
C ARG A 323 -21.41 -18.00 -17.31
N LEU A 324 -22.48 -17.57 -16.64
CA LEU A 324 -23.05 -16.25 -16.83
C LEU A 324 -23.73 -15.80 -15.53
N TRP A 325 -23.05 -14.97 -14.74
CA TRP A 325 -23.66 -14.41 -13.55
C TRP A 325 -24.77 -13.39 -13.90
N PRO A 326 -25.92 -13.37 -13.21
CA PRO A 326 -26.47 -14.34 -12.24
C PRO A 326 -27.38 -15.42 -12.87
N TYR A 327 -27.45 -15.49 -14.20
CA TYR A 327 -28.49 -16.24 -14.93
C TYR A 327 -28.18 -17.73 -15.14
N ARG A 328 -26.90 -18.09 -15.29
CA ARG A 328 -26.43 -19.47 -15.52
C ARG A 328 -25.24 -19.76 -14.62
N LEU A 329 -25.52 -20.43 -13.49
CA LEU A 329 -24.57 -20.71 -12.42
C LEU A 329 -23.81 -22.03 -12.61
N ASP A 330 -23.93 -22.67 -13.77
CA ASP A 330 -23.14 -23.85 -14.13
C ASP A 330 -21.63 -23.53 -14.11
N LEU A 331 -20.89 -24.43 -13.48
CA LEU A 331 -19.44 -24.32 -13.37
C LEU A 331 -18.79 -24.55 -14.74
N THR A 332 -17.90 -23.64 -15.11
CA THR A 332 -17.15 -23.67 -16.36
C THR A 332 -15.81 -22.98 -16.18
N LEU A 333 -14.82 -23.39 -16.97
CA LEU A 333 -13.53 -22.71 -17.07
C LEU A 333 -13.46 -21.78 -18.28
N LYS A 334 -14.59 -21.52 -18.97
CA LYS A 334 -14.63 -20.68 -20.17
C LYS A 334 -14.01 -19.28 -19.96
N HIS A 335 -14.15 -18.70 -18.77
CA HIS A 335 -13.59 -17.36 -18.49
C HIS A 335 -12.06 -17.35 -18.33
N TYR A 336 -11.44 -18.53 -18.29
CA TYR A 336 -10.00 -18.73 -18.38
C TYR A 336 -9.54 -18.99 -19.82
N ASP A 337 -10.46 -19.17 -20.78
CA ASP A 337 -10.13 -19.16 -22.20
C ASP A 337 -10.17 -17.70 -22.69
N ILE A 338 -9.08 -16.98 -22.41
CA ILE A 338 -9.04 -15.53 -22.57
C ILE A 338 -8.73 -15.18 -24.02
N ASP A 339 -9.78 -14.99 -24.82
CA ASP A 339 -9.68 -14.46 -26.19
C ASP A 339 -9.96 -12.95 -26.27
N LEU A 340 -10.68 -12.39 -25.28
CA LEU A 340 -10.97 -10.96 -25.19
C LEU A 340 -9.83 -10.20 -24.49
N ALA A 341 -9.74 -8.89 -24.73
CA ALA A 341 -8.77 -7.97 -24.10
C ALA A 341 -7.28 -8.30 -24.36
N GLY A 342 -6.95 -8.88 -25.52
CA GLY A 342 -5.56 -9.22 -25.88
C GLY A 342 -5.04 -10.49 -25.21
N GLY A 343 -5.95 -11.36 -24.75
CA GLY A 343 -5.63 -12.62 -24.12
C GLY A 343 -4.91 -12.49 -22.78
N TYR A 344 -3.91 -13.34 -22.55
CA TYR A 344 -3.07 -13.29 -21.34
C TYR A 344 -2.01 -12.18 -21.36
N THR A 345 -1.91 -11.42 -22.46
CA THR A 345 -0.94 -10.33 -22.61
C THR A 345 -0.96 -9.33 -21.45
N PRO A 346 -2.12 -8.86 -20.93
CA PRO A 346 -2.13 -7.92 -19.81
C PRO A 346 -1.58 -8.51 -18.50
N LEU A 347 -1.81 -9.81 -18.27
CA LEU A 347 -1.27 -10.52 -17.09
C LEU A 347 0.24 -10.67 -17.20
N TRP A 348 0.75 -11.12 -18.35
CA TRP A 348 2.19 -11.21 -18.58
C TRP A 348 2.84 -9.83 -18.53
N THR A 349 2.15 -8.83 -19.06
CA THR A 349 2.61 -7.44 -19.06
C THR A 349 2.78 -6.89 -17.65
N SER A 350 1.80 -7.13 -16.78
CA SER A 350 1.92 -6.83 -15.36
C SER A 350 3.07 -7.59 -14.70
N VAL A 351 3.25 -8.88 -14.96
CA VAL A 351 4.33 -9.67 -14.34
C VAL A 351 5.70 -9.08 -14.65
N TRP A 352 6.00 -8.80 -15.93
CA TRP A 352 7.32 -8.30 -16.28
C TRP A 352 7.54 -6.84 -15.85
N ILE A 353 6.52 -5.99 -15.88
CA ILE A 353 6.59 -4.62 -15.35
C ILE A 353 6.83 -4.64 -13.84
N SER A 354 6.15 -5.52 -13.10
CA SER A 354 6.36 -5.70 -11.67
C SER A 354 7.74 -6.27 -11.35
N ALA A 355 8.26 -7.17 -12.19
CA ALA A 355 9.64 -7.65 -12.07
C ALA A 355 10.65 -6.53 -12.32
N LEU A 356 10.42 -5.68 -13.33
CA LEU A 356 11.26 -4.53 -13.61
C LEU A 356 11.25 -3.52 -12.45
N ALA A 357 10.06 -3.21 -11.91
CA ALA A 357 9.91 -2.34 -10.75
C ALA A 357 10.62 -2.90 -9.51
N ALA A 358 10.54 -4.21 -9.28
CA ALA A 358 11.20 -4.91 -8.19
C ALA A 358 12.73 -4.86 -8.30
N VAL A 359 13.29 -5.19 -9.47
CA VAL A 359 14.74 -5.25 -9.70
C VAL A 359 15.33 -3.83 -9.66
N VAL A 360 14.83 -2.93 -10.50
CA VAL A 360 15.33 -1.56 -10.60
C VAL A 360 15.14 -0.83 -9.26
N GLY A 361 13.95 -0.95 -8.67
CA GLY A 361 13.64 -0.32 -7.39
C GLY A 361 14.51 -0.83 -6.25
N THR A 362 14.78 -2.14 -6.16
CA THR A 362 15.65 -2.70 -5.12
C THR A 362 17.08 -2.20 -5.27
N VAL A 363 17.62 -2.16 -6.49
CA VAL A 363 18.96 -1.63 -6.76
C VAL A 363 19.04 -0.15 -6.38
N LEU A 364 18.09 0.68 -6.82
CA LEU A 364 18.07 2.10 -6.50
C LEU A 364 17.94 2.36 -4.99
N LEU A 365 17.09 1.60 -4.28
CA LEU A 365 16.94 1.72 -2.84
C LEU A 365 18.19 1.28 -2.08
N PHE A 366 18.83 0.19 -2.50
CA PHE A 366 20.06 -0.29 -1.90
C PHE A 366 21.19 0.74 -2.05
N LEU A 367 21.38 1.26 -3.26
CA LEU A 367 22.36 2.32 -3.53
C LEU A 367 22.05 3.58 -2.71
N LEU A 368 20.79 4.02 -2.69
CA LEU A 368 20.37 5.23 -1.98
C LEU A 368 20.62 5.10 -0.48
N THR A 369 20.16 4.01 0.13
CA THR A 369 20.31 3.80 1.57
C THR A 369 21.77 3.63 1.97
N PHE A 370 22.57 2.91 1.17
CA PHE A 370 24.02 2.79 1.38
C PHE A 370 24.73 4.14 1.25
N GLY A 371 24.41 4.92 0.21
CA GLY A 371 24.95 6.26 0.00
C GLY A 371 24.60 7.21 1.16
N VAL A 372 23.34 7.19 1.62
CA VAL A 372 22.89 7.96 2.79
C VAL A 372 23.63 7.53 4.06
N HIS A 373 23.84 6.22 4.27
CA HIS A 373 24.53 5.71 5.45
C HIS A 373 25.99 6.20 5.54
N ARG A 374 26.65 6.43 4.40
CA ARG A 374 28.06 6.85 4.35
C ARG A 374 28.29 8.35 4.28
N GLN A 375 27.26 9.16 4.01
CA GLN A 375 27.41 10.60 3.86
C GLN A 375 27.08 11.33 5.17
N PRO A 376 27.96 12.20 5.69
CA PRO A 376 27.66 12.98 6.88
C PRO A 376 26.76 14.19 6.58
N GLY A 377 26.11 14.68 7.64
CA GLY A 377 25.56 16.03 7.68
C GLY A 377 24.22 16.26 6.98
N LYS A 378 24.08 17.44 6.36
CA LYS A 378 22.81 17.97 5.85
C LYS A 378 22.29 17.22 4.62
N VAL A 379 23.19 16.70 3.78
CA VAL A 379 22.82 16.02 2.53
C VAL A 379 22.10 14.70 2.79
N ALA A 380 22.62 13.88 3.71
CA ALA A 380 21.95 12.65 4.12
C ALA A 380 20.56 12.92 4.73
N ASN A 381 20.43 13.97 5.56
CA ASN A 381 19.14 14.36 6.13
C ASN A 381 18.13 14.82 5.06
N ALA A 382 18.59 15.58 4.05
CA ALA A 382 17.76 15.97 2.92
C ALA A 382 17.32 14.76 2.08
N ALA A 383 18.23 13.83 1.80
CA ALA A 383 17.91 12.60 1.08
C ALA A 383 16.91 11.72 1.85
N VAL A 384 17.04 11.60 3.18
CA VAL A 384 16.07 10.92 4.03
C VAL A 384 14.70 11.60 3.96
N LEU A 385 14.64 12.93 4.00
CA LEU A 385 13.38 13.68 3.92
C LEU A 385 12.70 13.49 2.55
N LEU A 386 13.45 13.65 1.46
CA LEU A 386 12.96 13.46 0.09
C LEU A 386 12.48 12.03 -0.16
N SER A 387 13.23 11.03 0.32
CA SER A 387 12.87 9.60 0.21
C SER A 387 11.56 9.25 0.89
N ALA A 388 11.14 10.11 1.82
CA ALA A 388 9.96 9.94 2.63
C ALA A 388 8.74 10.67 2.04
N LEU A 389 8.88 11.54 1.04
CA LEU A 389 7.76 12.24 0.41
C LEU A 389 6.80 11.35 -0.38
N PRO A 390 7.24 10.32 -1.14
CA PRO A 390 6.35 9.60 -2.04
C PRO A 390 5.15 8.91 -1.41
N VAL A 391 5.24 8.51 -0.14
CA VAL A 391 4.09 7.91 0.56
C VAL A 391 2.89 8.85 0.66
N ALA A 392 3.10 10.17 0.67
CA ALA A 392 2.05 11.19 0.78
C ALA A 392 1.22 11.35 -0.49
N VAL A 393 1.68 10.81 -1.61
CA VAL A 393 1.10 11.07 -2.92
C VAL A 393 0.13 9.95 -3.31
N PRO A 394 -1.17 10.25 -3.48
CA PRO A 394 -2.14 9.29 -3.98
C PRO A 394 -1.73 8.75 -5.36
N GLY A 395 -2.04 7.48 -5.63
CA GLY A 395 -1.67 6.84 -6.90
C GLY A 395 -2.19 7.61 -8.11
N LEU A 396 -3.47 8.00 -8.14
CA LEU A 396 -4.06 8.77 -9.25
C LEU A 396 -3.33 10.11 -9.51
N VAL A 397 -2.93 10.80 -8.44
CA VAL A 397 -2.19 12.07 -8.52
C VAL A 397 -0.81 11.83 -9.11
N LEU A 398 -0.13 10.76 -8.67
CA LEU A 398 1.15 10.34 -9.24
C LEU A 398 1.02 9.95 -10.73
N GLY A 399 0.05 9.13 -11.09
CA GLY A 399 -0.18 8.72 -12.47
C GLY A 399 -0.48 9.90 -13.40
N LEU A 400 -1.36 10.82 -12.97
CA LEU A 400 -1.69 12.02 -13.73
C LEU A 400 -0.46 12.93 -13.89
N SER A 401 0.34 13.08 -12.83
CA SER A 401 1.58 13.86 -12.88
C SER A 401 2.62 13.28 -13.85
N TYR A 402 2.65 11.97 -14.02
CA TYR A 402 3.52 11.31 -15.00
C TYR A 402 3.06 11.61 -16.43
N VAL A 403 1.75 11.64 -16.69
CA VAL A 403 1.22 12.08 -17.99
C VAL A 403 1.68 13.51 -18.29
N PHE A 404 1.50 14.44 -17.36
CA PHE A 404 1.94 15.83 -17.54
C PHE A 404 3.43 16.01 -17.78
N THR A 405 4.25 15.14 -17.21
CA THR A 405 5.71 15.26 -17.29
C THR A 405 6.29 14.62 -18.54
N PHE A 406 5.79 13.43 -18.88
CA PHE A 406 6.38 12.57 -19.90
C PHE A 406 5.58 12.55 -21.20
N ASN A 407 4.30 12.91 -21.21
CA ASN A 407 3.53 13.04 -22.45
C ASN A 407 3.79 14.40 -23.13
N THR A 408 5.06 14.70 -23.43
CA THR A 408 5.49 15.92 -24.10
C THR A 408 6.46 15.55 -25.22
N ALA A 409 6.15 15.94 -26.46
CA ALA A 409 6.97 15.59 -27.63
C ALA A 409 8.29 16.40 -27.71
N ASP A 410 8.32 17.57 -27.07
CA ASP A 410 9.44 18.52 -27.20
C ASP A 410 10.64 18.20 -26.30
N LEU A 411 10.44 17.35 -25.29
CA LEU A 411 11.45 17.04 -24.29
C LEU A 411 12.06 15.65 -24.55
N PRO A 412 13.39 15.46 -24.40
CA PRO A 412 14.03 14.18 -24.66
C PRO A 412 13.42 13.03 -23.85
N TRP A 413 13.09 13.26 -22.58
CA TRP A 413 12.48 12.24 -21.72
C TRP A 413 11.04 11.89 -22.11
N GLY A 414 10.41 12.63 -23.02
CA GLY A 414 9.13 12.26 -23.61
C GLY A 414 9.14 10.90 -24.31
N MET A 415 10.31 10.46 -24.77
CA MET A 415 10.53 9.12 -25.35
C MET A 415 10.21 7.97 -24.38
N LEU A 416 10.15 8.25 -23.07
CA LEU A 416 9.81 7.25 -22.05
C LEU A 416 8.30 7.02 -21.95
N TYR A 417 7.47 7.93 -22.46
CA TYR A 417 6.02 7.77 -22.41
C TYR A 417 5.57 6.59 -23.27
N GLY A 418 4.62 5.80 -22.75
CA GLY A 418 4.24 4.54 -23.38
C GLY A 418 5.32 3.44 -23.30
N SER A 419 6.39 3.64 -22.51
CA SER A 419 7.34 2.57 -22.18
C SER A 419 6.99 1.92 -20.85
N ALA A 420 7.28 0.64 -20.74
CA ALA A 420 7.07 -0.10 -19.51
C ALA A 420 8.04 0.27 -18.39
N LEU A 421 9.23 0.80 -18.74
CA LEU A 421 10.15 1.34 -17.76
C LEU A 421 9.51 2.50 -17.01
N LEU A 422 8.77 3.37 -17.69
CA LEU A 422 8.06 4.47 -17.06
C LEU A 422 6.97 3.97 -16.10
N VAL A 423 6.19 2.97 -16.50
CA VAL A 423 5.17 2.34 -15.64
C VAL A 423 5.82 1.66 -14.42
N ALA A 424 6.93 0.96 -14.61
CA ALA A 424 7.69 0.33 -13.53
C ALA A 424 8.24 1.36 -12.54
N LEU A 425 8.76 2.50 -13.04
CA LEU A 425 9.23 3.61 -12.22
C LEU A 425 8.08 4.29 -11.47
N CYS A 426 6.92 4.48 -12.10
CA CYS A 426 5.72 5.00 -11.44
C CYS A 426 5.32 4.13 -10.24
N ASN A 427 5.23 2.81 -10.45
CA ASN A 427 4.95 1.86 -9.38
C ASN A 427 6.03 1.87 -8.29
N TYR A 428 7.31 1.89 -8.68
CA TYR A 428 8.42 1.98 -7.74
C TYR A 428 8.32 3.23 -6.86
N TYR A 429 8.10 4.42 -7.44
CA TYR A 429 8.00 5.66 -6.68
C TYR A 429 6.74 5.71 -5.82
N HIS A 430 5.63 5.13 -6.29
CA HIS A 430 4.42 5.01 -5.49
C HIS A 430 4.66 4.24 -4.17
N TYR A 431 5.51 3.20 -4.20
CA TYR A 431 5.83 2.38 -3.01
C TYR A 431 7.24 2.61 -2.43
N HIS A 432 7.94 3.65 -2.89
CA HIS A 432 9.35 3.93 -2.58
C HIS A 432 9.63 4.01 -1.10
N THR A 433 8.83 4.79 -0.37
CA THR A 433 9.07 5.10 1.05
C THR A 433 9.10 3.85 1.92
N GLN A 434 8.20 2.90 1.65
CA GLN A 434 8.13 1.65 2.40
C GLN A 434 9.37 0.79 2.14
N GLY A 435 9.77 0.64 0.87
CA GLY A 435 10.99 -0.04 0.48
C GLY A 435 12.25 0.61 1.10
N TYR A 436 12.33 1.94 1.08
CA TYR A 436 13.41 2.71 1.68
C TYR A 436 13.52 2.47 3.20
N THR A 437 12.38 2.49 3.90
CA THR A 437 12.36 2.28 5.35
C THR A 437 12.82 0.85 5.71
N THR A 438 12.34 -0.16 4.98
CA THR A 438 12.78 -1.56 5.15
C THR A 438 14.26 -1.74 4.85
N MET A 439 14.76 -1.13 3.77
CA MET A 439 16.17 -1.20 3.38
C MET A 439 17.09 -0.54 4.41
N MET A 440 16.70 0.63 4.93
CA MET A 440 17.43 1.35 5.98
C MET A 440 17.51 0.56 7.28
N MET A 441 16.44 -0.16 7.66
CA MET A 441 16.46 -1.07 8.80
C MET A 441 17.41 -2.26 8.55
N GLY A 442 17.47 -2.77 7.32
CA GLY A 442 18.42 -3.81 6.94
C GLY A 442 19.88 -3.36 7.06
N ILE A 443 20.21 -2.16 6.57
CA ILE A 443 21.56 -1.58 6.71
C ILE A 443 21.98 -1.47 8.17
N ARG A 444 21.08 -0.99 9.04
CA ARG A 444 21.37 -0.82 10.48
C ARG A 444 21.64 -2.13 11.21
N ASN A 445 21.21 -3.26 10.66
CA ASN A 445 21.46 -4.58 11.23
C ASN A 445 22.80 -5.19 10.77
N VAL A 446 23.51 -4.56 9.82
CA VAL A 446 24.83 -5.01 9.38
C VAL A 446 25.86 -4.63 10.47
N PRO A 447 26.65 -5.59 11.01
CA PRO A 447 27.63 -5.27 12.04
C PRO A 447 28.76 -4.38 11.50
N HIS A 448 28.96 -3.21 12.11
CA HIS A 448 30.03 -2.28 11.72
C HIS A 448 31.43 -2.93 11.74
N ALA A 449 31.67 -3.89 12.65
CA ALA A 449 32.93 -4.62 12.73
C ALA A 449 33.32 -5.34 11.42
N MET A 450 32.36 -5.75 10.59
CA MET A 450 32.67 -6.37 9.29
C MET A 450 33.19 -5.36 8.27
N GLU A 451 32.71 -4.12 8.32
CA GLU A 451 33.24 -3.04 7.47
C GLU A 451 34.65 -2.65 7.89
N ASP A 452 34.88 -2.50 9.19
CA ASP A 452 36.20 -2.15 9.74
C ASP A 452 37.23 -3.23 9.40
N ALA A 453 36.89 -4.51 9.59
CA ALA A 453 37.76 -5.63 9.23
C ALA A 453 38.09 -5.64 7.73
N THR A 454 37.09 -5.43 6.86
CA THR A 454 37.30 -5.37 5.41
C THR A 454 38.22 -4.21 5.02
N THR A 455 38.05 -3.07 5.67
CA THR A 455 38.86 -1.87 5.37
C THR A 455 40.31 -2.04 5.84
N VAL A 456 40.53 -2.64 7.02
CA VAL A 456 41.88 -2.95 7.53
C VAL A 456 42.62 -3.94 6.61
N LEU A 457 41.90 -4.88 6.00
CA LEU A 457 42.45 -5.80 4.98
C LEU A 457 42.66 -5.15 3.60
N GLY A 458 42.53 -3.82 3.49
CA GLY A 458 42.73 -3.07 2.24
C GLY A 458 41.54 -3.13 1.27
N GLY A 459 40.36 -3.55 1.73
CA GLY A 459 39.14 -3.56 0.92
C GLY A 459 38.52 -2.16 0.78
N GLY A 460 38.30 -1.72 -0.46
CA GLY A 460 37.55 -0.50 -0.77
C GLY A 460 36.03 -0.67 -0.76
N VAL A 461 35.30 0.36 -1.20
CA VAL A 461 33.83 0.43 -1.16
C VAL A 461 33.16 -0.68 -1.96
N VAL A 462 33.73 -1.06 -3.11
CA VAL A 462 33.22 -2.17 -3.94
C VAL A 462 33.26 -3.50 -3.16
N ARG A 463 34.36 -3.75 -2.44
CA ARG A 463 34.54 -4.97 -1.65
C ARG A 463 33.60 -4.99 -0.45
N ILE A 464 33.42 -3.85 0.21
CA ILE A 464 32.45 -3.69 1.30
C ILE A 464 31.01 -3.95 0.81
N LEU A 465 30.64 -3.39 -0.34
CA LEU A 465 29.32 -3.63 -0.93
C LEU A 465 29.10 -5.12 -1.25
N ARG A 466 30.07 -5.74 -1.92
CA ARG A 466 29.97 -7.13 -2.41
C ARG A 466 30.07 -8.18 -1.30
N ASP A 467 30.99 -8.01 -0.36
CA ASP A 467 31.37 -9.07 0.56
C ASP A 467 30.73 -8.89 1.96
N VAL A 468 30.31 -7.66 2.30
CA VAL A 468 29.66 -7.36 3.59
C VAL A 468 28.17 -7.11 3.42
N TYR A 469 27.81 -6.07 2.67
CA TYR A 469 26.42 -5.60 2.60
C TYR A 469 25.50 -6.53 1.82
N LEU A 470 25.85 -6.92 0.58
CA LEU A 470 25.01 -7.80 -0.24
C LEU A 470 24.71 -9.14 0.47
N PRO A 471 25.69 -9.84 1.08
CA PRO A 471 25.43 -11.10 1.78
C PRO A 471 24.64 -10.92 3.08
N ALA A 472 24.98 -9.89 3.88
CA ALA A 472 24.30 -9.61 5.13
C ALA A 472 22.82 -9.23 4.89
N MET A 473 22.57 -8.38 3.90
CA MET A 473 21.25 -7.85 3.57
C MET A 473 20.45 -8.70 2.57
N ARG A 474 20.93 -9.87 2.14
CA ARG A 474 20.25 -10.70 1.12
C ARG A 474 18.76 -10.91 1.37
N VAL A 475 18.36 -11.13 2.62
CA VAL A 475 16.95 -11.33 3.02
C VAL A 475 16.15 -10.03 2.92
N THR A 476 16.76 -8.90 3.31
CA THR A 476 16.15 -7.59 3.16
C THR A 476 15.98 -7.23 1.67
N LEU A 477 16.99 -7.50 0.84
CA LEU A 477 16.95 -7.27 -0.60
C LEU A 477 15.83 -8.08 -1.26
N ILE A 478 15.74 -9.38 -0.96
CA ILE A 478 14.66 -10.25 -1.47
C ILE A 478 13.29 -9.78 -0.96
N SER A 479 13.18 -9.45 0.32
CA SER A 479 11.93 -8.92 0.92
C SER A 479 11.46 -7.63 0.23
N VAL A 480 12.37 -6.69 -0.04
CA VAL A 480 12.04 -5.43 -0.73
C VAL A 480 11.67 -5.69 -2.18
N ALA A 481 12.40 -6.55 -2.89
CA ALA A 481 12.08 -6.91 -4.27
C ALA A 481 10.70 -7.57 -4.37
N MET A 482 10.40 -8.55 -3.51
CA MET A 482 9.10 -9.22 -3.49
C MET A 482 7.97 -8.28 -3.06
N PHE A 483 8.22 -7.37 -2.11
CA PHE A 483 7.26 -6.33 -1.75
C PHE A 483 6.92 -5.43 -2.94
N LEU A 484 7.93 -4.89 -3.64
CA LEU A 484 7.74 -4.03 -4.82
C LEU A 484 7.03 -4.79 -5.95
N PHE A 485 7.38 -6.06 -6.18
CA PHE A 485 6.71 -6.92 -7.15
C PHE A 485 5.22 -7.07 -6.83
N MET A 486 4.90 -7.53 -5.62
CA MET A 486 3.51 -7.78 -5.21
C MET A 486 2.67 -6.50 -5.28
N ARG A 487 3.23 -5.37 -4.82
CA ARG A 487 2.53 -4.08 -4.85
C ARG A 487 2.31 -3.59 -6.29
N SER A 488 3.33 -3.66 -7.13
CA SER A 488 3.20 -3.29 -8.55
C SER A 488 2.16 -4.15 -9.28
N MET A 489 2.07 -5.45 -8.98
CA MET A 489 1.17 -6.39 -9.66
C MET A 489 -0.31 -6.04 -9.45
N VAL A 490 -0.65 -5.53 -8.25
CA VAL A 490 -2.03 -5.20 -7.86
C VAL A 490 -2.37 -3.72 -8.03
N THR A 491 -1.46 -2.90 -8.57
CA THR A 491 -1.66 -1.45 -8.66
C THR A 491 -2.61 -1.10 -9.81
N LEU A 492 -3.63 -0.29 -9.49
CA LEU A 492 -4.54 0.30 -10.48
C LEU A 492 -4.37 1.83 -10.57
N SER A 493 -4.46 2.52 -9.44
CA SER A 493 -4.60 3.99 -9.38
C SER A 493 -3.41 4.75 -9.98
N ALA A 494 -2.17 4.31 -9.76
CA ALA A 494 -0.99 5.00 -10.29
C ALA A 494 -0.73 4.78 -11.78
N VAL A 495 -1.30 3.71 -12.33
CA VAL A 495 -0.98 3.26 -13.70
C VAL A 495 -2.13 3.49 -14.67
N ILE A 496 -3.35 3.74 -14.20
CA ILE A 496 -4.54 3.87 -15.05
C ILE A 496 -4.38 4.89 -16.18
N PHE A 497 -3.68 6.01 -15.92
CA PHE A 497 -3.41 7.06 -16.91
C PHE A 497 -2.17 6.80 -17.80
N LEU A 498 -1.37 5.77 -17.49
CA LEU A 498 -0.14 5.43 -18.21
C LEU A 498 -0.29 4.22 -19.13
N VAL A 499 -1.40 3.50 -19.04
CA VAL A 499 -1.68 2.33 -19.88
C VAL A 499 -2.02 2.77 -21.31
N THR A 500 -1.33 2.17 -22.27
CA THR A 500 -1.60 2.32 -23.70
C THR A 500 -2.14 0.99 -24.28
N PRO A 501 -2.69 0.99 -25.51
CA PRO A 501 -3.10 -0.26 -26.17
C PRO A 501 -1.96 -1.27 -26.34
N SER A 502 -0.71 -0.81 -26.43
CA SER A 502 0.48 -1.65 -26.53
C SER A 502 1.04 -2.12 -25.19
N LEU A 503 0.63 -1.52 -24.06
CA LEU A 503 1.04 -1.89 -22.71
C LEU A 503 -0.18 -2.10 -21.79
N PRO A 504 -1.02 -3.10 -22.07
CA PRO A 504 -2.17 -3.39 -21.21
C PRO A 504 -1.70 -3.96 -19.87
N LEU A 505 -2.37 -3.60 -18.76
CA LEU A 505 -2.06 -4.10 -17.42
C LEU A 505 -3.23 -4.89 -16.86
N GLY A 506 -2.95 -6.00 -16.17
CA GLY A 506 -3.94 -6.88 -15.58
C GLY A 506 -4.98 -6.16 -14.72
N ALA A 507 -4.57 -5.37 -13.73
CA ALA A 507 -5.50 -4.66 -12.85
C ALA A 507 -6.40 -3.65 -13.59
N VAL A 508 -5.88 -2.98 -14.63
CA VAL A 508 -6.64 -2.08 -15.50
C VAL A 508 -7.61 -2.87 -16.38
N THR A 509 -7.19 -4.02 -16.90
CA THR A 509 -8.05 -4.92 -17.68
C THR A 509 -9.21 -5.45 -16.84
N VAL A 510 -9.00 -5.76 -15.56
CA VAL A 510 -10.12 -6.16 -14.67
C VAL A 510 -11.18 -5.07 -14.62
N MET A 511 -10.78 -3.80 -14.41
CA MET A 511 -11.70 -2.67 -14.40
C MET A 511 -12.45 -2.54 -15.73
N ARG A 512 -11.74 -2.61 -16.86
CA ARG A 512 -12.35 -2.49 -18.20
C ARG A 512 -13.32 -3.63 -18.51
N LEU A 513 -13.02 -4.86 -18.08
CA LEU A 513 -13.91 -6.00 -18.25
C LEU A 513 -15.17 -5.84 -17.40
N ASP A 514 -15.05 -5.33 -16.18
CA ASP A 514 -16.18 -5.04 -15.31
C ASP A 514 -17.08 -3.93 -15.90
N GLU A 515 -16.49 -2.82 -16.35
CA GLU A 515 -17.18 -1.73 -17.04
C GLU A 515 -17.91 -2.21 -18.32
N ALA A 516 -17.32 -3.18 -19.03
CA ALA A 516 -17.92 -3.80 -20.21
C ALA A 516 -18.98 -4.88 -19.88
N GLY A 517 -19.24 -5.16 -18.60
CA GLY A 517 -20.22 -6.15 -18.14
C GLY A 517 -19.71 -7.60 -18.14
N PHE A 518 -18.45 -7.86 -18.49
CA PHE A 518 -17.81 -9.18 -18.45
C PHE A 518 -17.31 -9.52 -17.03
N THR A 519 -18.19 -9.43 -16.04
CA THR A 519 -17.88 -9.52 -14.60
C THR A 519 -17.24 -10.85 -14.19
N SER A 520 -17.69 -11.99 -14.75
CA SER A 520 -17.05 -13.30 -14.51
C SER A 520 -15.64 -13.40 -15.09
N GLN A 521 -15.38 -12.73 -16.21
CA GLN A 521 -14.03 -12.66 -16.80
C GLN A 521 -13.12 -11.71 -16.00
N ALA A 522 -13.67 -10.59 -15.52
CA ALA A 522 -12.99 -9.72 -14.56
C ALA A 522 -12.60 -10.48 -13.27
N ALA A 523 -13.49 -11.34 -12.77
CA ALA A 523 -13.22 -12.22 -11.64
C ALA A 523 -12.13 -13.27 -11.94
N ALA A 524 -12.08 -13.81 -13.15
CA ALA A 524 -11.02 -14.73 -13.59
C ALA A 524 -9.64 -14.05 -13.65
N PHE A 525 -9.54 -12.85 -14.24
CA PHE A 525 -8.31 -12.05 -14.20
C PHE A 525 -7.89 -11.72 -12.76
N SER A 526 -8.84 -11.32 -11.91
CA SER A 526 -8.60 -11.06 -10.49
C SER A 526 -8.02 -12.28 -9.77
N THR A 527 -8.58 -13.46 -10.06
CA THR A 527 -8.12 -14.74 -9.51
C THR A 527 -6.70 -15.08 -9.97
N CYS A 528 -6.38 -14.84 -11.24
CA CYS A 528 -5.02 -15.01 -11.77
C CYS A 528 -4.01 -14.07 -11.09
N ILE A 529 -4.36 -12.78 -10.93
CA ILE A 529 -3.51 -11.80 -10.24
C ILE A 529 -3.27 -12.24 -8.78
N MET A 530 -4.33 -12.59 -8.05
CA MET A 530 -4.22 -13.09 -6.67
C MET A 530 -3.35 -14.34 -6.58
N GLY A 531 -3.49 -15.28 -7.53
CA GLY A 531 -2.67 -16.49 -7.59
C GLY A 531 -1.18 -16.19 -7.76
N ILE A 532 -0.82 -15.28 -8.68
CA ILE A 532 0.56 -14.85 -8.90
C ILE A 532 1.14 -14.20 -7.62
N VAL A 533 0.38 -13.30 -6.99
CA VAL A 533 0.82 -12.60 -5.78
C VAL A 533 0.94 -13.57 -4.60
N ALA A 534 0.00 -14.50 -4.45
CA ALA A 534 0.04 -15.55 -3.44
C ALA A 534 1.26 -16.47 -3.59
N MET A 535 1.60 -16.87 -4.81
CA MET A 535 2.81 -17.64 -5.08
C MET A 535 4.08 -16.87 -4.68
N THR A 536 4.17 -15.58 -5.03
CA THR A 536 5.32 -14.75 -4.62
C THR A 536 5.40 -14.59 -3.11
N ALA A 537 4.28 -14.40 -2.43
CA ALA A 537 4.22 -14.32 -0.97
C ALA A 537 4.66 -15.64 -0.29
N LEU A 538 4.24 -16.79 -0.84
CA LEU A 538 4.67 -18.10 -0.37
C LEU A 538 6.17 -18.31 -0.55
N LEU A 539 6.72 -17.95 -1.72
CA LEU A 539 8.16 -18.01 -1.97
C LEU A 539 8.95 -17.14 -0.98
N LEU A 540 8.48 -15.93 -0.66
CA LEU A 540 9.09 -15.06 0.35
C LEU A 540 9.12 -15.74 1.72
N HIS A 541 8.00 -16.35 2.12
CA HIS A 541 7.89 -17.03 3.41
C HIS A 541 8.89 -18.19 3.51
N LEU A 542 8.98 -19.04 2.47
CA LEU A 542 9.91 -20.17 2.41
C LEU A 542 11.39 -19.73 2.45
N VAL A 543 11.72 -18.58 1.86
CA VAL A 543 13.08 -18.02 1.89
C VAL A 543 13.44 -17.45 3.27
N THR A 544 12.46 -16.88 3.98
CA THR A 544 12.67 -16.25 5.29
C THR A 544 12.68 -17.25 6.45
N GLU A 545 11.82 -18.27 6.44
CA GLU A 545 11.76 -19.31 7.51
C GLU A 545 13.05 -20.13 7.63
N LYS A 546 13.66 -20.52 6.50
CA LYS A 546 14.90 -21.32 6.47
C LYS A 546 16.09 -20.71 7.23
N ARG A 547 16.00 -19.45 7.65
CA ARG A 547 17.08 -18.73 8.35
C ARG A 547 16.80 -18.49 9.84
N GLN A 548 15.58 -18.72 10.34
CA GLN A 548 15.28 -18.66 11.78
C GLN A 548 15.61 -19.97 12.52
N SER A 549 15.89 -21.04 11.76
CA SER A 549 16.29 -22.35 12.28
C SER A 549 17.82 -22.57 12.36
N TRP A 550 18.61 -21.51 12.18
CA TRP A 550 20.08 -21.48 12.30
C TRP A 550 20.45 -20.33 13.22
#